data_AF-A0A946RI73-F1
#
_entry.id   AF-A0A946RI73-F1
#
_cell.length_a   1.000
_cell.length_b   1.000
_cell.length_c   1.000
_cell.angle_alpha   90.00
_cell.angle_beta   90.00
_cell.angle_gamma   90.00
#
_symmetry.space_group_name_H-M   'P 1'
#
loop_
_entity.id
_entity.type
_entity.pdbx_description
1 polymer ?
#
loop_
_entity_poly.entity_id
_entity_poly.type
_entity_poly.pdbx_seq_one_letter_code
_entity_poly.pdbx_strand_id
1 'polypeptide(L)' 'MGSGSMRPNNADEKMIAAIERGDQGEFKDRKPVKSKDKKLIKVKEARVKKAREKSDRLKALRLAAEKEAKS' A
#
# COMPACT_ATOMS: atom_id res chain seq x y z
N MET A 1 36.81 1.70 -35.50
CA MET A 1 36.33 2.62 -34.45
C MET A 1 35.36 1.84 -33.57
N GLY A 2 35.88 1.17 -32.53
CA GLY A 2 35.05 0.41 -31.60
C GLY A 2 34.38 1.38 -30.64
N SER A 3 33.09 1.64 -30.82
CA SER A 3 32.32 2.50 -29.93
C SER A 3 32.03 1.77 -28.62
N GLY A 4 32.98 1.88 -27.69
CA GLY A 4 32.70 1.67 -26.28
C GLY A 4 31.60 2.64 -25.82
N SER A 5 30.69 2.12 -24.99
CA SER A 5 29.67 2.87 -24.24
C SER A 5 28.39 3.30 -24.99
N MET A 6 27.64 2.34 -25.54
CA MET A 6 26.18 2.48 -25.72
C MET A 6 25.42 1.55 -24.78
N ARG A 7 25.95 1.35 -23.56
CA ARG A 7 25.16 0.74 -22.48
C ARG A 7 24.52 1.90 -21.72
N PRO A 8 23.19 2.02 -21.74
CA PRO A 8 22.50 3.14 -21.12
C PRO A 8 22.83 3.21 -19.62
N ASN A 9 23.32 4.36 -19.15
CA ASN A 9 23.91 4.54 -17.83
C ASN A 9 22.94 5.11 -16.79
N ASN A 10 21.94 5.88 -17.23
CA ASN A 10 20.94 6.53 -16.38
C ASN A 10 19.52 6.02 -16.70
N ALA A 11 18.54 6.43 -15.89
CA ALA A 11 17.17 5.95 -16.02
C ALA A 11 16.53 6.33 -17.36
N ASP A 12 16.79 7.56 -17.82
CA ASP A 12 16.21 8.11 -19.04
C ASP A 12 16.80 7.44 -20.30
N GLU A 13 18.11 7.22 -20.34
CA GLU A 13 18.79 6.47 -21.40
C GLU A 13 18.32 5.01 -21.46
N LYS A 14 18.06 4.38 -20.31
CA LYS A 14 17.54 3.01 -20.24
C LYS A 14 16.12 2.94 -20.77
N MET A 15 15.29 3.94 -20.45
CA MET A 15 13.93 4.05 -20.97
C MET A 15 13.94 4.22 -22.49
N ILE A 16 14.74 5.17 -23.01
CA ILE A 16 14.87 5.41 -24.46
C ILE A 16 15.35 4.15 -25.17
N ALA A 17 16.39 3.49 -24.65
CA ALA A 17 16.92 2.26 -25.23
C ALA A 17 15.91 1.08 -25.16
N ALA A 18 15.04 1.02 -24.15
CA ALA A 18 13.99 0.02 -24.05
C ALA A 18 12.85 0.27 -25.06
N ILE A 19 12.48 1.55 -25.25
CA ILE A 19 11.51 1.98 -26.26
C ILE A 19 12.04 1.66 -27.67
N GLU A 20 13.28 2.03 -27.98
CA GLU A 20 13.93 1.76 -29.28
C GLU A 20 14.09 0.27 -29.57
N ARG A 21 14.31 -0.55 -28.54
CA ARG A 21 14.40 -2.03 -28.66
C ARG A 21 13.04 -2.69 -28.91
N GLY A 22 11.93 -1.94 -28.85
CA GLY A 22 10.60 -2.50 -28.94
C GLY A 22 10.22 -3.36 -27.72
N ASP A 23 10.89 -3.17 -26.58
CA ASP A 23 10.61 -3.85 -25.30
C ASP A 23 9.37 -3.25 -24.62
N GLN A 24 8.37 -2.87 -25.43
CA GLN A 24 7.01 -2.54 -25.02
C GLN A 24 6.18 -3.82 -24.79
N GLY A 25 6.85 -4.96 -24.60
CA GLY A 25 6.26 -6.28 -24.42
C GLY A 25 5.45 -6.35 -23.12
N GLU A 26 4.16 -6.08 -23.25
CA GLU A 26 3.12 -6.36 -22.27
C GLU A 26 3.38 -5.75 -20.88
N PHE A 27 3.21 -4.43 -20.73
CA PHE A 27 2.72 -3.93 -19.45
C PHE A 27 1.33 -4.53 -19.23
N LYS A 28 1.29 -5.76 -18.70
CA LYS A 28 0.05 -6.38 -18.26
C LYS A 28 -0.38 -5.55 -17.08
N ASP A 29 -1.40 -4.72 -17.29
CA ASP A 29 -2.23 -4.17 -16.23
C ASP A 29 -2.89 -5.36 -15.52
N ARG A 30 -2.10 -6.05 -14.68
CA ARG A 30 -2.53 -7.18 -13.87
C ARG A 30 -3.47 -6.58 -12.85
N LYS A 31 -4.74 -6.44 -13.23
CA LYS A 31 -5.81 -6.11 -12.31
C LYS A 31 -5.60 -6.99 -11.08
N PRO A 32 -5.53 -6.39 -9.88
CA PRO A 32 -5.24 -7.15 -8.68
C PRO A 32 -6.22 -8.32 -8.60
N VAL A 33 -5.69 -9.51 -8.32
CA VAL A 33 -6.48 -10.73 -8.26
C VAL A 33 -7.64 -10.47 -7.30
N LYS A 34 -8.86 -10.44 -7.84
CA LYS A 34 -10.09 -10.33 -7.04
C LYS A 34 -10.25 -11.64 -6.28
N SER A 35 -9.48 -11.79 -5.21
CA SER A 35 -9.57 -12.92 -4.29
C SER A 35 -11.01 -13.01 -3.79
N LYS A 36 -11.68 -14.13 -4.11
CA LYS A 36 -12.99 -14.47 -3.57
C LYS A 36 -12.89 -14.91 -2.10
N ASP A 37 -11.68 -15.02 -1.55
CA ASP A 37 -11.45 -15.49 -0.19
C ASP A 37 -11.75 -14.39 0.83
N LYS A 38 -13.03 -14.28 1.17
CA LYS A 38 -13.57 -13.31 2.13
C LYS A 38 -13.11 -13.59 3.57
N LYS A 39 -12.45 -14.72 3.85
CA LYS A 39 -12.01 -15.10 5.19
C LYS A 39 -11.03 -14.08 5.76
N LEU A 40 -10.00 -13.71 4.99
CA LEU A 40 -9.00 -12.72 5.41
C LEU A 40 -9.60 -11.34 5.65
N ILE A 41 -10.59 -10.94 4.84
CA ILE A 41 -11.30 -9.67 4.99
C ILE A 41 -12.06 -9.66 6.32
N LYS A 42 -12.88 -10.69 6.60
CA LYS A 42 -13.63 -10.81 7.85
C LYS A 42 -12.73 -10.84 9.08
N VAL A 43 -11.59 -11.53 9.01
CA VAL A 43 -10.61 -11.58 10.10
C VAL A 43 -10.02 -10.19 10.38
N LYS A 44 -9.68 -9.44 9.33
CA LYS A 44 -9.19 -8.05 9.47
C LYS A 44 -10.26 -7.13 10.04
N GLU A 45 -11.49 -7.21 9.57
CA GLU A 45 -12.63 -6.44 10.09
C GLU A 45 -12.86 -6.70 11.58
N ALA A 46 -12.88 -7.97 11.99
CA ALA A 46 -13.03 -8.35 13.40
C ALA A 46 -11.89 -7.80 14.28
N ARG A 47 -10.65 -7.82 13.78
CA ARG A 47 -9.49 -7.26 14.49
C ARG A 47 -9.61 -5.74 14.66
N VAL A 48 -10.01 -5.03 13.60
CA VAL A 48 -10.21 -3.57 13.64
C VAL A 48 -11.34 -3.19 14.59
N LYS A 49 -12.47 -3.91 14.54
CA LYS A 49 -13.61 -3.65 15.43
C LYS A 49 -13.22 -3.78 16.90
N LYS A 50 -12.53 -4.85 17.28
CA LYS A 50 -12.04 -5.06 18.65
C LYS A 50 -11.08 -3.96 19.11
N ALA A 51 -10.21 -3.46 18.22
CA ALA A 51 -9.30 -2.37 18.54
C ALA A 51 -10.06 -1.06 18.79
N ARG A 52 -11.05 -0.73 17.95
CA ARG A 52 -11.90 0.45 18.11
C ARG A 52 -12.72 0.39 19.40
N GLU A 53 -13.35 -0.74 19.70
CA GLU A 53 -14.13 -0.91 20.93
C GLU A 53 -13.28 -0.65 22.19
N LYS A 54 -12.02 -1.13 22.22
CA LYS A 54 -11.10 -0.84 23.32
C LYS A 54 -10.76 0.65 23.41
N SER A 55 -10.47 1.29 22.29
CA SER A 55 -10.16 2.73 22.28
C SER A 55 -11.35 3.57 22.73
N ASP A 56 -12.57 3.20 22.32
CA ASP A 56 -13.78 3.94 22.65
C ASP A 56 -14.12 3.83 24.14
N ARG A 57 -13.95 2.63 24.74
CA ARG A 57 -14.06 2.44 26.19
C ARG A 57 -13.06 3.29 26.95
N LEU A 58 -11.79 3.33 26.52
CA LEU A 58 -10.78 4.16 27.18
C LEU A 58 -11.09 5.65 27.07
N LYS A 59 -11.59 6.11 25.93
CA LYS A 59 -12.05 7.50 25.76
C LYS A 59 -13.23 7.82 26.69
N ALA A 60 -14.20 6.92 26.79
CA ALA A 60 -15.34 7.09 27.69
C ALA A 60 -14.90 7.20 29.15
N LEU A 61 -13.97 6.34 29.60
CA LEU A 61 -13.41 6.41 30.95
C LEU A 61 -12.66 7.73 31.20
N ARG A 62 -11.85 8.20 30.24
CA ARG A 62 -11.17 9.51 30.34
C ARG A 62 -12.17 10.65 30.47
N LEU A 63 -13.21 10.67 29.63
CA LEU A 63 -14.24 11.70 29.69
C LEU A 63 -15.03 11.68 31.00
N ALA A 64 -15.27 10.49 31.58
CA ALA A 64 -15.90 10.37 32.89
C ALA A 64 -15.00 10.94 33.99
N ALA A 65 -13.71 10.56 34.00
CA ALA A 65 -12.74 11.07 34.96
C ALA A 65 -12.55 12.60 34.84
N GLU A 66 -12.53 13.16 33.63
CA GLU A 66 -12.46 14.61 33.42
C GLU A 66 -13.70 15.36 33.93
N LYS A 67 -14.88 14.72 33.90
CA LYS A 67 -16.10 15.31 34.48
C LYS A 67 -16.06 15.29 36.01
N GLU A 68 -15.64 14.17 36.61
CA GLU A 68 -15.46 14.07 38.07
C GLU A 68 -14.37 15.00 38.60
N ALA A 69 -13.28 15.22 37.85
CA ALA A 69 -12.24 16.16 38.26
C ALA A 69 -12.66 17.65 38.15
N LYS A 70 -13.74 17.94 37.43
CA LYS A 70 -14.30 19.29 37.24
C LYS A 70 -15.50 19.58 38.16
N SER A 71 -16.02 18.57 38.88
CA SER A 71 -17.04 18.73 39.93
C SER A 71 -16.37 18.94 41.27
#